data_AF-A0A9E7ZZX0-F1
#
_entry.id   AF-A0A9E7ZZX0-F1
#
_cell.length_a   1.000
_cell.length_b   1.000
_cell.length_c   1.000
_cell.angle_alpha   90.00
_cell.angle_beta   90.00
_cell.angle_gamma   90.00
#
_symmetry.space_group_name_H-M   'P 1'
#
loop_
_entity.id
_entity.type
_entity.pdbx_description
1 polymer ?
#
loop_
_entity_poly.entity_id
_entity_poly.type
_entity_poly.pdbx_seq_one_letter_code
_entity_poly.pdbx_strand_id
1 'polypeptide(L)'
;MRSIAIRGAAMAPTSVGALLKDLMGARGWNRLDEWVARADGIAPTLIGGSAKKMGIDLAQPNSRQAWFDIGVDPRKAAKDAPDPGFDGIPCLTLPMLARLQDFPDDWVFSGSRQAQFRQMANAFPPRLSRVLGLAVQRALSGEEIDVRTAIEAPLFKPLDLAEFNRHMVQQRKRHDDDLGLDFGSRNSEDVNVDEILLRPTAQLV
;
A
#
# COMPACT_ATOMS: atom_id res chain seq x y z
N MET A 1 -2.06 -26.72 23.31
CA MET A 1 -1.83 -25.82 22.16
C MET A 1 -3.09 -25.80 21.30
N ARG A 2 -3.83 -24.69 21.27
CA ARG A 2 -4.96 -24.54 20.34
C ARG A 2 -4.40 -24.24 18.96
N SER A 3 -4.85 -25.00 17.95
CA SER A 3 -4.42 -24.89 16.56
C SER A 3 -4.70 -23.48 16.01
N ILE A 4 -3.68 -22.87 15.41
CA ILE A 4 -3.78 -21.60 14.68
C ILE A 4 -4.34 -21.93 13.30
N ALA A 5 -5.66 -21.99 13.17
CA ALA A 5 -6.31 -22.16 11.87
C ALA A 5 -6.80 -20.79 11.39
N ILE A 6 -6.05 -20.15 10.49
CA ILE A 6 -6.58 -19.04 9.69
C ILE A 6 -7.56 -19.66 8.70
N ARG A 7 -8.86 -19.66 9.03
CA ARG A 7 -9.91 -20.11 8.10
C ARG A 7 -10.23 -18.96 7.14
N GLY A 8 -9.69 -19.04 5.93
CA GLY A 8 -10.11 -18.18 4.82
C GLY A 8 -10.08 -18.95 3.52
N ALA A 9 -11.21 -18.99 2.79
CA ALA A 9 -11.25 -19.48 1.42
C ALA A 9 -10.22 -18.73 0.54
N ALA A 10 -9.45 -19.42 -0.31
CA ALA A 10 -8.50 -18.75 -1.18
C ALA A 10 -9.25 -17.80 -2.13
N MET A 11 -9.09 -16.49 -1.96
CA MET A 11 -9.50 -15.54 -3.01
C MET A 11 -8.55 -15.75 -4.18
N ALA A 12 -9.09 -15.98 -5.37
CA ALA A 12 -8.28 -16.08 -6.57
C ALA A 12 -7.51 -14.76 -6.73
N PRO A 13 -6.18 -14.80 -6.90
CA PRO A 13 -5.39 -13.59 -7.01
C PRO A 13 -5.71 -12.89 -8.34
N THR A 14 -5.89 -11.57 -8.30
CA THR A 14 -6.20 -10.78 -9.49
C THR A 14 -4.96 -10.66 -10.38
N SER A 15 -5.11 -10.95 -11.67
CA SER A 15 -4.03 -10.78 -12.63
C SER A 15 -3.65 -9.30 -12.82
N VAL A 16 -2.42 -9.06 -13.28
CA VAL A 16 -1.93 -7.71 -13.58
C VAL A 16 -2.80 -7.02 -14.62
N GLY A 17 -3.17 -7.72 -15.68
CA GLY A 17 -4.01 -7.22 -16.76
C GLY A 17 -5.39 -6.82 -16.25
N ALA A 18 -6.02 -7.67 -15.43
CA ALA A 18 -7.32 -7.36 -14.85
C ALA A 18 -7.27 -6.17 -13.88
N LEU A 19 -6.23 -6.10 -13.04
CA LEU A 19 -6.09 -5.04 -12.03
C LEU A 19 -5.81 -3.66 -12.62
N LEU A 20 -5.09 -3.61 -13.75
CA LEU A 20 -4.59 -2.36 -14.32
C LEU A 20 -5.30 -1.95 -15.61
N LYS A 21 -6.33 -2.67 -16.06
CA LYS A 21 -7.00 -2.44 -17.36
C LYS A 21 -7.42 -0.99 -17.59
N ASP A 22 -8.07 -0.39 -16.61
CA ASP A 22 -8.54 1.00 -16.64
C ASP A 22 -7.37 1.99 -16.75
N LEU A 23 -6.32 1.82 -15.94
CA LEU A 23 -5.15 2.71 -15.98
C LEU A 23 -4.35 2.53 -17.26
N MET A 24 -4.18 1.29 -17.72
CA MET A 24 -3.41 0.97 -18.93
C MET A 24 -4.13 1.46 -20.18
N GLY A 25 -5.47 1.41 -20.16
CA GLY A 25 -6.34 1.88 -21.23
C GLY A 25 -6.66 3.37 -21.21
N ALA A 26 -6.22 4.13 -20.19
CA ALA A 26 -6.67 5.50 -19.93
C ALA A 26 -6.47 6.49 -21.10
N ARG A 27 -5.57 6.17 -22.05
CA ARG A 27 -5.28 6.98 -23.24
C ARG A 27 -5.78 6.36 -24.56
N GLY A 28 -6.62 5.34 -24.48
CA GLY A 28 -7.23 4.70 -25.66
C GLY A 28 -6.28 3.78 -26.42
N TRP A 29 -5.41 3.05 -25.71
CA TRP A 29 -4.48 2.11 -26.36
C TRP A 29 -5.21 0.99 -27.11
N ASN A 30 -4.98 0.90 -28.43
CA ASN A 30 -5.71 -0.02 -29.29
C ASN A 30 -5.50 -1.50 -28.95
N ARG A 31 -4.33 -1.85 -28.38
CA ARG A 31 -3.95 -3.23 -28.04
C ARG A 31 -4.25 -3.61 -26.58
N LEU A 32 -5.08 -2.82 -25.89
CA LEU A 32 -5.36 -3.01 -24.47
C LEU A 32 -5.88 -4.42 -24.16
N ASP A 33 -6.89 -4.89 -24.88
CA ASP A 33 -7.50 -6.19 -24.57
C ASP A 33 -6.54 -7.36 -24.85
N GLU A 34 -5.70 -7.26 -25.89
CA GLU A 34 -4.61 -8.23 -26.14
C GLU A 34 -3.61 -8.24 -24.98
N TRP A 35 -3.24 -7.06 -24.48
CA TRP A 35 -2.33 -6.94 -23.35
C TRP A 35 -2.95 -7.47 -22.04
N VAL A 36 -4.23 -7.18 -21.78
CA VAL A 36 -4.94 -7.69 -20.60
C VAL A 36 -4.98 -9.22 -20.61
N ALA A 37 -5.22 -9.84 -21.77
CA ALA A 37 -5.19 -11.28 -21.93
C ALA A 37 -3.78 -11.87 -21.73
N ARG A 38 -2.73 -11.14 -22.12
CA ARG A 38 -1.33 -11.57 -21.92
C ARG A 38 -0.84 -11.36 -20.49
N ALA A 39 -1.29 -10.32 -19.81
CA ALA A 39 -0.92 -10.00 -18.44
C ALA A 39 -1.77 -10.78 -17.43
N ASP A 40 -1.96 -12.08 -17.66
CA ASP A 40 -2.82 -12.98 -16.88
C ASP A 40 -2.15 -13.51 -15.58
N GLY A 41 -0.84 -13.31 -15.44
CA GLY A 41 -0.09 -13.66 -14.25
C GLY A 41 -0.22 -12.66 -13.10
N ILE A 42 0.32 -13.07 -11.94
CA ILE A 42 0.48 -12.21 -10.77
C ILE A 42 1.76 -11.40 -10.91
N ALA A 43 1.73 -10.14 -10.48
CA ALA A 43 2.91 -9.30 -10.53
C ALA A 43 4.05 -9.93 -9.71
N PRO A 44 5.26 -10.00 -10.29
CA PRO A 44 6.46 -10.28 -9.52
C PRO A 44 6.66 -9.21 -8.44
N THR A 45 7.47 -9.51 -7.43
CA THR A 45 7.81 -8.55 -6.38
C THR A 45 8.40 -7.28 -6.99
N LEU A 46 7.86 -6.13 -6.60
CA LEU A 46 8.41 -4.84 -6.94
C LEU A 46 9.70 -4.62 -6.15
N ILE A 47 10.83 -4.54 -6.85
CA ILE A 47 12.15 -4.39 -6.20
C ILE A 47 12.87 -3.22 -6.86
N GLY A 48 13.26 -2.20 -6.09
CA GLY A 48 13.98 -1.05 -6.66
C GLY A 48 14.23 0.08 -5.68
N GLY A 49 14.83 1.18 -6.15
CA GLY A 49 15.01 2.40 -5.35
C GLY A 49 16.21 2.40 -4.39
N SER A 50 17.16 1.46 -4.54
CA SER A 50 18.42 1.50 -3.79
C SER A 50 19.21 2.77 -4.12
N ALA A 51 19.69 3.49 -3.09
CA ALA A 51 20.53 4.68 -3.27
C ALA A 51 21.81 4.40 -4.10
N LYS A 52 22.29 3.14 -4.14
CA LYS A 52 23.50 2.75 -4.88
C LYS A 52 23.26 2.52 -6.36
N LYS A 53 22.04 2.19 -6.78
CA LYS A 53 21.64 2.04 -8.19
C LYS A 53 20.74 3.21 -8.55
N MET A 54 21.34 4.27 -9.10
CA MET A 54 20.66 5.48 -9.55
C MET A 54 19.72 5.17 -10.73
N GLY A 55 18.51 4.66 -10.46
CA GLY A 55 17.54 4.30 -11.50
C GLY A 55 16.23 3.73 -10.94
N ILE A 56 15.15 3.87 -11.72
CA ILE A 56 13.88 3.19 -11.47
C ILE A 56 13.92 1.89 -12.27
N ASP A 57 14.36 0.82 -11.64
CA ASP A 57 14.28 -0.53 -12.19
C ASP A 57 13.25 -1.29 -11.35
N LEU A 58 12.27 -1.92 -11.99
CA LEU A 58 11.21 -2.65 -11.29
C LEU A 58 11.69 -4.03 -10.80
N ALA A 59 12.85 -4.48 -11.27
CA ALA A 59 13.40 -5.79 -10.96
C ALA A 59 14.93 -5.83 -10.99
N GLN A 60 15.53 -6.71 -10.19
CA GLN A 60 16.94 -7.09 -10.38
C GLN A 60 17.10 -7.88 -11.69
N PRO A 61 18.31 -7.96 -12.30
CA PRO A 61 18.51 -8.60 -13.61
C PRO A 61 17.86 -9.98 -13.77
N ASN A 62 17.97 -10.85 -12.76
CA ASN A 62 17.42 -12.21 -12.78
C ASN A 62 15.89 -12.27 -12.60
N SER A 63 15.28 -11.17 -12.14
CA SER A 63 13.84 -11.07 -11.91
C SER A 63 13.11 -10.33 -13.03
N ARG A 64 13.83 -9.75 -14.01
CA ARG A 64 13.22 -9.02 -15.12
C ARG A 64 12.42 -9.92 -16.06
N GLN A 65 12.87 -11.16 -16.24
CA GLN A 65 12.21 -12.09 -17.17
C GLN A 65 10.75 -12.34 -16.76
N ALA A 66 10.49 -12.52 -15.46
CA ALA A 66 9.14 -12.73 -14.94
C ALA A 66 8.17 -11.57 -15.27
N TRP A 67 8.66 -10.33 -15.37
CA TRP A 67 7.86 -9.19 -15.82
C TRP A 67 7.59 -9.24 -17.32
N PHE A 68 8.60 -9.58 -18.14
CA PHE A 68 8.42 -9.73 -19.58
C PHE A 68 7.46 -10.87 -19.95
N ASP A 69 7.48 -11.95 -19.18
CA ASP A 69 6.62 -13.11 -19.37
C ASP A 69 5.14 -12.71 -19.25
N ILE A 70 4.80 -11.81 -18.33
CA ILE A 70 3.45 -11.24 -18.17
C ILE A 70 3.21 -9.98 -19.03
N GLY A 71 4.07 -9.71 -20.01
CA GLY A 71 3.88 -8.59 -20.94
C GLY A 71 4.10 -7.19 -20.33
N VAL A 72 4.99 -7.06 -19.36
CA VAL A 72 5.41 -5.78 -18.76
C VAL A 72 6.90 -5.55 -18.95
N ASP A 73 7.31 -4.37 -19.40
CA ASP A 73 8.72 -3.98 -19.46
C ASP A 73 9.14 -3.38 -18.09
N PRO A 74 10.04 -4.05 -17.32
CA PRO A 74 10.44 -3.62 -15.99
C PRO A 74 11.54 -2.56 -15.97
N ARG A 75 12.11 -2.18 -17.12
CA ARG A 75 13.36 -1.38 -17.17
C ARG A 75 13.20 0.06 -16.69
N LYS A 76 11.98 0.58 -16.67
CA LYS A 76 11.65 1.95 -16.22
C LYS A 76 10.17 2.05 -15.84
N ALA A 77 9.83 3.09 -15.09
CA ALA A 77 8.43 3.48 -14.90
C ALA A 77 8.01 4.53 -15.94
N ALA A 78 6.99 4.24 -16.75
CA ALA A 78 6.44 5.13 -17.77
C ALA A 78 5.74 6.34 -17.18
N LYS A 79 5.93 7.53 -17.77
CA LYS A 79 5.26 8.75 -17.31
C LYS A 79 3.73 8.62 -17.40
N ASP A 80 3.26 8.11 -18.53
CA ASP A 80 1.87 8.03 -18.93
C ASP A 80 1.55 6.62 -19.44
N ALA A 81 0.27 6.28 -19.54
CA ALA A 81 -0.19 5.06 -20.21
C ALA A 81 0.18 5.07 -21.71
N PRO A 82 0.17 3.91 -22.39
CA PRO A 82 0.43 3.84 -23.82
C PRO A 82 -0.55 4.69 -24.65
N ASP A 83 -0.02 5.35 -25.71
CA ASP A 83 -0.84 6.04 -26.70
C ASP A 83 -1.62 5.05 -27.60
N PRO A 84 -2.68 5.49 -28.31
CA PRO A 84 -3.47 4.61 -29.18
C PRO A 84 -2.65 3.76 -30.15
N GLY A 85 -1.62 4.36 -30.75
CA GLY A 85 -0.72 3.70 -31.70
C GLY A 85 0.53 3.07 -31.08
N PHE A 86 0.64 2.95 -29.75
CA PHE A 86 1.80 2.34 -29.12
C PHE A 86 1.93 0.87 -29.53
N ASP A 87 3.13 0.51 -30.01
CA ASP A 87 3.49 -0.86 -30.34
C ASP A 87 4.69 -1.30 -29.47
N GLY A 88 4.58 -2.49 -28.89
CA GLY A 88 5.58 -3.06 -27.99
C GLY A 88 5.04 -3.47 -26.61
N ILE A 89 5.96 -3.75 -25.69
CA ILE A 89 5.66 -4.16 -24.31
C ILE A 89 5.64 -2.89 -23.44
N PRO A 90 4.52 -2.56 -22.77
CA PRO A 90 4.39 -1.32 -22.01
C PRO A 90 5.20 -1.37 -20.70
N CYS A 91 5.74 -0.22 -20.32
CA CYS A 91 6.25 0.03 -18.96
C CYS A 91 5.09 0.51 -18.07
N LEU A 92 5.10 0.18 -16.77
CA LEU A 92 4.06 0.63 -15.84
C LEU A 92 4.28 2.06 -15.36
N THR A 93 3.19 2.79 -15.10
CA THR A 93 3.24 4.11 -14.47
C THR A 93 3.35 4.00 -12.95
N LEU A 94 3.70 5.11 -12.26
CA LEU A 94 3.72 5.11 -10.80
C LEU A 94 2.36 4.78 -10.16
N PRO A 95 1.22 5.32 -10.63
CA PRO A 95 -0.10 4.89 -10.14
C PRO A 95 -0.36 3.39 -10.31
N MET A 96 0.02 2.81 -11.45
CA MET A 96 -0.12 1.36 -11.67
C MET A 96 0.72 0.55 -10.68
N LEU A 97 1.96 0.98 -10.42
CA LEU A 97 2.86 0.34 -9.46
C LEU A 97 2.33 0.45 -8.03
N ALA A 98 1.79 1.61 -7.67
CA ALA A 98 1.13 1.82 -6.38
C ALA A 98 -0.06 0.89 -6.20
N ARG A 99 -0.94 0.79 -7.22
CA ARG A 99 -2.10 -0.12 -7.19
C ARG A 99 -1.69 -1.58 -7.12
N LEU A 100 -0.61 -1.98 -7.79
CA LEU A 100 -0.04 -3.34 -7.66
C LEU A 100 0.44 -3.65 -6.24
N GLN A 101 0.94 -2.65 -5.52
CA GLN A 101 1.30 -2.74 -4.10
C GLN A 101 0.09 -2.50 -3.18
N ASP A 102 -1.11 -2.43 -3.73
CA ASP A 102 -2.36 -2.25 -3.00
C ASP A 102 -2.48 -0.91 -2.26
N PHE A 103 -1.82 0.12 -2.77
CA PHE A 103 -2.11 1.49 -2.37
C PHE A 103 -3.42 1.95 -3.02
N PRO A 104 -4.24 2.74 -2.29
CA PRO A 104 -5.37 3.45 -2.86
C PRO A 104 -4.94 4.37 -4.00
N ASP A 105 -5.83 4.58 -4.97
CA ASP A 105 -5.53 5.44 -6.13
C ASP A 105 -5.38 6.93 -5.73
N ASP A 106 -5.97 7.33 -4.60
CA ASP A 106 -5.85 8.67 -4.03
C ASP A 106 -4.66 8.82 -3.05
N TRP A 107 -3.83 7.78 -2.91
CA TRP A 107 -2.63 7.84 -2.08
C TRP A 107 -1.59 8.81 -2.67
N VAL A 108 -1.16 9.77 -1.85
CA VAL A 108 -0.20 10.79 -2.26
C VAL A 108 1.22 10.39 -1.83
N PHE A 109 2.11 10.21 -2.81
CA PHE A 109 3.55 10.01 -2.57
C PHE A 109 4.32 11.32 -2.73
N SER A 110 5.30 11.55 -1.86
CA SER A 110 6.04 12.82 -1.80
C SER A 110 7.36 12.79 -2.57
N GLY A 111 7.80 13.97 -3.03
CA GLY A 111 9.11 14.17 -3.64
C GLY A 111 9.19 13.84 -5.13
N SER A 112 10.42 13.68 -5.64
CA SER A 112 10.66 13.38 -7.05
C SER A 112 10.08 12.03 -7.46
N ARG A 113 9.87 11.81 -8.76
CA ARG A 113 9.39 10.53 -9.31
C ARG A 113 10.21 9.32 -8.83
N GLN A 114 11.52 9.49 -8.69
CA GLN A 114 12.41 8.46 -8.15
C GLN A 114 12.20 8.25 -6.64
N ALA A 115 12.00 9.33 -5.87
CA ALA A 115 11.70 9.24 -4.45
C ALA A 115 10.33 8.58 -4.19
N GLN A 116 9.32 8.86 -5.01
CA GLN A 116 8.01 8.22 -4.97
C GLN A 116 8.12 6.72 -5.28
N PHE A 117 8.81 6.36 -6.37
CA PHE A 117 9.09 4.96 -6.70
C PHE A 117 9.77 4.21 -5.55
N ARG A 118 10.77 4.83 -4.91
CA ARG A 118 11.47 4.26 -3.77
C ARG A 118 10.56 4.06 -2.56
N GLN A 119 9.60 4.94 -2.33
CA GLN A 119 8.59 4.76 -1.27
C GLN A 119 7.72 3.53 -1.58
N MET A 120 7.25 3.38 -2.82
CA MET A 120 6.43 2.23 -3.24
C MET A 120 7.19 0.91 -3.14
N ALA A 121 8.42 0.85 -3.66
CA ALA A 121 9.21 -0.38 -3.74
C ALA A 121 9.75 -0.87 -2.38
N ASN A 122 9.89 0.02 -1.40
CA ASN A 122 10.38 -0.33 -0.06
C ASN A 122 9.25 -0.39 1.00
N ALA A 123 8.02 -0.04 0.63
CA ALA A 123 6.90 -0.13 1.56
C ALA A 123 6.45 -1.58 1.75
N PHE A 124 5.86 -1.84 2.91
CA PHE A 124 5.03 -3.03 3.07
C PHE A 124 3.64 -2.73 2.47
N PRO A 125 3.10 -3.60 1.60
CA PRO A 125 1.75 -3.45 1.05
C PRO A 125 0.72 -3.21 2.16
N PRO A 126 -0.27 -2.31 1.96
CA PRO A 126 -1.26 -1.99 2.99
C PRO A 126 -2.05 -3.19 3.54
N ARG A 127 -2.61 -4.07 2.69
CA ARG A 127 -3.29 -5.29 3.16
C ARG A 127 -2.37 -6.21 3.96
N LEU A 128 -1.11 -6.37 3.55
CA LEU A 128 -0.15 -7.19 4.28
C LEU A 128 0.15 -6.59 5.67
N SER A 129 0.35 -5.27 5.72
CA SER A 129 0.58 -4.53 6.96
C SER A 129 -0.59 -4.68 7.94
N ARG A 130 -1.83 -4.66 7.42
CA ARG A 130 -3.02 -4.94 8.23
C ARG A 130 -2.98 -6.34 8.83
N VAL A 131 -2.73 -7.37 8.03
CA VAL A 131 -2.67 -8.76 8.52
C VAL A 131 -1.62 -8.91 9.62
N LEU A 132 -0.45 -8.30 9.44
CA LEU A 132 0.59 -8.28 10.46
C LEU A 132 0.12 -7.58 11.75
N GLY A 133 -0.49 -6.40 11.64
CA GLY A 133 -1.04 -5.67 12.77
C GLY A 133 -2.09 -6.45 13.55
N LEU A 134 -3.00 -7.13 12.85
CA LEU A 134 -4.02 -7.99 13.46
C LEU A 134 -3.40 -9.20 14.17
N ALA A 135 -2.34 -9.79 13.62
CA ALA A 135 -1.63 -10.89 14.26
C ALA A 135 -0.99 -10.44 15.58
N VAL A 136 -0.39 -9.25 15.60
CA VAL A 136 0.14 -8.62 16.83
C VAL A 136 -0.98 -8.33 17.82
N GLN A 137 -2.09 -7.73 17.38
CA GLN A 137 -3.25 -7.44 18.23
C GLN A 137 -3.80 -8.70 18.88
N ARG A 138 -3.97 -9.78 18.11
CA ARG A 138 -4.40 -11.08 18.62
C ARG A 138 -3.44 -11.64 19.67
N ALA A 139 -2.13 -11.54 19.44
CA ALA A 139 -1.13 -12.02 20.38
C ALA A 139 -1.14 -11.25 21.71
N LEU A 140 -1.44 -9.95 21.67
CA LEU A 140 -1.47 -9.08 22.85
C LEU A 140 -2.80 -9.14 23.62
N SER A 141 -3.93 -9.18 22.91
CA SER A 141 -5.28 -9.16 23.52
C SER A 141 -5.83 -10.54 23.88
N GLY A 142 -5.37 -11.60 23.19
CA GLY A 142 -5.97 -12.92 23.27
C GLY A 142 -7.33 -13.07 22.58
N GLU A 143 -7.83 -12.00 21.94
CA GLU A 143 -9.10 -12.02 21.20
C GLU A 143 -8.95 -12.76 19.86
N GLU A 144 -9.98 -13.53 19.49
CA GLU A 144 -10.07 -14.09 18.14
C GLU A 144 -10.47 -12.98 17.18
N ILE A 145 -9.69 -12.83 16.11
CA ILE A 145 -9.92 -11.83 15.06
C ILE A 145 -10.24 -12.56 13.76
N ASP A 146 -11.37 -12.22 13.15
CA ASP A 146 -11.68 -12.64 11.80
C ASP A 146 -10.86 -11.82 10.78
N VAL A 147 -9.71 -12.39 10.42
CA VAL A 147 -8.76 -11.79 9.47
C VAL A 147 -9.40 -11.54 8.10
N ARG A 148 -10.34 -12.38 7.65
CA ARG A 148 -11.00 -12.19 6.34
C ARG A 148 -11.78 -10.89 6.33
N THR A 149 -12.70 -10.78 7.29
CA THR A 149 -13.56 -9.59 7.41
C THR A 149 -12.71 -8.32 7.57
N ALA A 150 -11.61 -8.41 8.32
CA ALA A 150 -10.70 -7.29 8.49
C ALA A 150 -9.91 -6.92 7.21
N ILE A 151 -9.48 -7.88 6.40
CA ILE A 151 -8.81 -7.61 5.10
C ILE A 151 -9.78 -6.98 4.11
N GLU A 152 -11.04 -7.43 4.06
CA GLU A 152 -12.07 -6.95 3.14
C GLU A 152 -12.61 -5.56 3.52
N ALA A 153 -12.49 -5.16 4.79
CA ALA A 153 -12.85 -3.82 5.24
C ALA A 153 -12.01 -2.74 4.51
N PRO A 154 -12.54 -1.52 4.29
CA PRO A 154 -11.77 -0.43 3.68
C PRO A 154 -10.40 -0.24 4.35
N LEU A 155 -9.33 -0.24 3.55
CA LEU A 155 -7.95 -0.14 4.06
C LEU A 155 -7.73 1.13 4.88
N PHE A 156 -8.29 2.22 4.37
CA PHE A 156 -8.22 3.54 4.96
C PHE A 156 -9.65 4.02 5.15
N LYS A 157 -10.00 4.29 6.40
CA LYS A 157 -11.09 5.23 6.69
C LYS A 157 -10.46 6.62 6.70
N PRO A 158 -11.14 7.66 6.19
CA PRO A 158 -10.76 9.03 6.52
C PRO A 158 -10.56 9.09 8.03
N LEU A 159 -9.40 9.58 8.48
CA LEU A 159 -9.14 9.72 9.89
C LEU A 159 -10.10 10.79 10.42
N ASP A 160 -11.19 10.36 11.06
CA ASP A 160 -11.97 11.26 11.90
C ASP A 160 -11.11 11.54 13.15
N LEU A 161 -10.39 12.65 13.11
CA LEU A 161 -9.53 13.09 14.22
C LEU A 161 -10.32 13.24 15.52
N ALA A 162 -11.61 13.60 15.44
CA ALA A 162 -12.45 13.70 16.61
C ALA A 162 -12.79 12.31 17.17
N GLU A 163 -13.05 11.31 16.31
CA GLU A 163 -13.22 9.91 16.73
C GLU A 163 -11.94 9.34 17.33
N PHE A 164 -10.80 9.53 16.66
CA PHE A 164 -9.50 9.08 17.13
C PHE A 164 -9.15 9.68 18.50
N ASN A 165 -9.29 11.00 18.66
CA ASN A 165 -9.04 11.68 19.94
C ASN A 165 -9.96 11.18 21.05
N ARG A 166 -11.25 10.98 20.78
CA ARG A 166 -12.19 10.38 21.76
C ARG A 166 -11.73 9.00 22.20
N HIS A 167 -11.30 8.15 21.26
CA HIS A 167 -10.85 6.78 21.56
C HIS A 167 -9.56 6.77 22.39
N MET A 168 -8.58 7.61 22.06
CA MET A 168 -7.31 7.72 22.79
C MET A 168 -7.51 8.20 24.23
N VAL A 169 -8.38 9.19 24.45
CA VAL A 169 -8.71 9.68 25.80
C VAL A 169 -9.39 8.60 26.64
N GLN A 170 -10.28 7.80 26.03
CA GLN A 170 -10.96 6.69 26.72
C GLN A 170 -10.01 5.54 27.07
N GLN A 171 -9.09 5.19 26.18
CA GLN A 171 -8.07 4.15 26.44
C GLN A 171 -7.14 4.56 27.57
N ARG A 172 -6.70 5.84 27.59
CA ARG A 172 -5.86 6.38 28.66
C ARG A 172 -6.58 6.34 30.01
N LYS A 173 -7.84 6.77 30.08
CA LYS A 173 -8.64 6.68 31.30
C LYS A 173 -8.73 5.25 31.84
N ARG A 174 -9.03 4.26 30.99
CA ARG A 174 -9.08 2.85 31.43
C ARG A 174 -7.75 2.35 31.94
N HIS A 175 -6.64 2.73 31.30
CA HIS A 175 -5.30 2.32 31.72
C HIS A 175 -4.89 2.97 33.05
N ASP A 176 -5.22 4.25 33.24
CA ASP A 176 -4.99 4.99 34.48
C ASP A 176 -5.84 4.41 35.64
N ASP A 177 -7.10 4.06 35.36
CA ASP A 177 -8.02 3.38 36.30
C ASP A 177 -7.49 1.98 36.69
N ASP A 178 -7.02 1.18 35.72
CA ASP A 178 -6.48 -0.18 35.95
C ASP A 178 -5.16 -0.16 36.75
N LEU A 179 -4.38 0.92 36.64
CA LEU A 179 -3.13 1.10 37.38
C LEU A 179 -3.31 1.84 38.72
N GLY A 180 -4.50 2.36 39.01
CA GLY A 180 -4.77 3.18 40.19
C GLY A 180 -3.97 4.49 40.22
N LEU A 181 -3.58 5.00 39.05
CA LEU A 181 -2.77 6.22 38.92
C LEU A 181 -3.65 7.41 38.54
N ASP A 182 -3.90 8.31 39.49
CA ASP A 182 -4.61 9.57 39.21
C ASP A 182 -3.63 10.61 38.64
N PHE A 183 -3.47 10.60 37.31
CA PHE A 183 -2.85 11.71 36.59
C PHE A 183 -3.89 12.79 36.36
N GLY A 184 -4.18 13.57 37.40
CA GLY A 184 -5.18 14.65 37.38
C GLY A 184 -5.21 15.44 36.08
N SER A 185 -6.42 15.82 35.66
CA SER A 185 -6.78 16.42 34.37
C SER A 185 -5.80 17.49 33.87
N ARG A 186 -4.76 17.08 33.13
CA ARG A 186 -4.07 17.98 32.22
C ARG A 186 -4.98 18.14 31.00
N ASN A 187 -5.42 19.37 30.77
CA ASN A 187 -6.33 19.73 29.70
C ASN A 187 -5.89 19.08 28.38
N SER A 188 -6.82 18.39 27.74
CA SER A 188 -6.67 17.69 26.47
C SER A 188 -6.47 18.63 25.25
N GLU A 189 -6.14 19.90 25.49
CA GLU A 189 -5.92 20.92 24.46
C GLU A 189 -4.43 21.06 24.06
N ASP A 190 -3.50 20.44 24.80
CA ASP A 190 -2.06 20.62 24.58
C ASP A 190 -1.43 19.68 23.54
N VAL A 191 -2.21 18.77 22.93
CA VAL A 191 -1.72 17.95 21.80
C VAL A 191 -2.54 18.31 20.56
N ASN A 192 -2.11 19.37 19.89
CA ASN A 192 -2.62 19.70 18.57
C ASN A 192 -2.07 18.68 17.55
N VAL A 193 -2.82 17.59 17.34
CA VAL A 193 -2.48 16.54 16.36
C VAL A 193 -2.42 17.09 14.92
N ASP A 194 -3.09 18.21 14.62
CA ASP A 194 -2.96 18.88 13.33
C ASP A 194 -1.53 19.39 13.12
N GLU A 195 -0.84 19.79 14.19
CA GLU A 195 0.54 20.29 14.13
C GLU A 195 1.59 19.16 13.96
N ILE A 196 1.22 17.91 14.22
CA ILE A 196 2.11 16.74 14.13
C ILE A 196 1.95 16.05 12.76
N LEU A 197 0.73 16.03 12.21
CA LEU A 197 0.43 15.32 10.97
C LEU A 197 0.48 16.21 9.71
N LEU A 198 0.37 17.53 9.84
CA LEU A 198 0.33 18.47 8.69
C LEU A 198 1.58 19.32 8.50
N ARG A 199 2.69 19.08 9.21
CA ARG A 199 3.94 19.82 8.94
C ARG A 199 4.42 19.52 7.52
N PRO A 200 4.49 20.52 6.61
CA PRO A 200 5.24 20.36 5.39
C PRO A 200 6.68 20.03 5.78
N THR A 201 7.23 18.96 5.23
CA THR A 201 8.63 18.55 5.43
C THR A 201 9.55 19.52 4.68
N ALA A 202 9.56 20.77 5.10
CA ALA A 202 10.37 21.86 4.55
C ALA A 202 11.06 22.59 5.70
N GLN A 203 11.78 21.84 6.54
CA GLN A 203 12.83 22.34 7.44
C GLN A 203 13.41 21.13 8.17
N LEU A 204 14.39 20.48 7.52
CA LEU A 204 15.45 19.67 8.10
C LEU A 204 16.39 19.33 6.93
N VAL A 205 17.22 20.33 6.59
CA VAL A 205 18.46 20.18 5.82
C VAL A 205 19.59 20.31 6.83
#